data_AF-A0A357Z3R4-F1
#
_entry.id   AF-A0A357Z3R4-F1
#
_cell.length_a   1.000
_cell.length_b   1.000
_cell.length_c   1.000
_cell.angle_alpha   90.00
_cell.angle_beta   90.00
_cell.angle_gamma   90.00
#
_symmetry.space_group_name_H-M   'P 1'
#
loop_
_entity.id
_entity.type
_entity.pdbx_description
1 polymer ?
#
loop_
_entity_poly.entity_id
_entity_poly.type
_entity_poly.pdbx_seq_one_letter_code
_entity_poly.pdbx_strand_id
1 'polypeptide(L)'
;MARSDQTLSKIKFSFDAQDETSGISYYEIKIDNNEAFNWEDDGSHQFETAALFPGKHSIFVKAFDQAGNWLANTAEFNIEPLKAPAVTDYKKSLSSGDVLTVKGVTYGSIKVVALVQKDKEEIKTYTVDSDQEGNFSFILPDKVQNGIYSLWFYALDNRDSRSLPSEKNIIEVKPTQLESAGFWLSDVLSIIVPLIALIILLILVILRGWHKINMLKKKLRKEVFEAEKTAHKAFADLRVQVSEQVKILQRASVRRKLTREESKVLKELGEHIDTDEQSVIKEIEDIEDQVK
;
A
#
# COMPACT_ATOMS: atom_id res chain seq x y z
N MET A 1 -63.32 4.10 -14.79
CA MET A 1 -63.36 2.71 -14.28
C MET A 1 -62.12 2.46 -13.44
N ALA A 2 -62.25 1.80 -12.29
CA ALA A 2 -61.09 1.39 -11.51
C ALA A 2 -60.31 0.30 -12.27
N ARG A 3 -58.97 0.41 -12.29
CA ARG A 3 -58.10 -0.58 -12.95
C ARG A 3 -58.18 -1.92 -12.21
N SER A 4 -58.26 -3.02 -12.95
CA SER A 4 -58.33 -4.38 -12.38
C SER A 4 -57.00 -4.83 -11.76
N ASP A 5 -55.87 -4.36 -12.30
CA ASP A 5 -54.53 -4.58 -11.76
C ASP A 5 -53.80 -3.24 -11.61
N GLN A 6 -53.52 -2.88 -10.35
CA GLN A 6 -52.87 -1.62 -9.98
C GLN A 6 -51.35 -1.70 -10.07
N THR A 7 -50.77 -2.88 -10.31
CA THR A 7 -49.32 -3.08 -10.41
C THR A 7 -48.76 -2.82 -11.80
N LEU A 8 -49.62 -2.74 -12.83
CA LEU A 8 -49.17 -2.50 -14.21
C LEU A 8 -48.42 -1.18 -14.30
N SER A 9 -47.19 -1.26 -14.83
CA SER A 9 -46.29 -0.11 -15.04
C SER A 9 -46.72 0.78 -16.21
N LYS A 10 -47.45 0.24 -17.19
CA LYS A 10 -47.97 0.96 -18.36
C LYS A 10 -49.46 1.18 -18.22
N ILE A 11 -49.90 2.42 -18.38
CA ILE A 11 -51.30 2.82 -18.13
C ILE A 11 -51.93 3.22 -19.44
N LYS A 12 -53.12 2.68 -19.70
CA LYS A 12 -53.94 3.05 -20.85
C LYS A 12 -54.97 4.10 -20.46
N PHE A 13 -54.99 5.20 -21.19
CA PHE A 13 -55.96 6.28 -21.09
C PHE A 13 -56.84 6.29 -22.34
N SER A 14 -58.13 6.54 -22.14
CA SER A 14 -59.09 6.78 -23.22
C SER A 14 -59.39 8.26 -23.24
N PHE A 15 -59.27 8.88 -24.41
CA PHE A 15 -59.63 10.28 -24.62
C PHE A 15 -61.03 10.38 -25.24
N ASP A 16 -61.79 11.40 -24.82
CA ASP A 16 -63.12 11.73 -25.34
C ASP A 16 -63.21 13.25 -25.48
N ALA A 17 -62.36 13.81 -26.35
CA ALA A 17 -62.43 15.21 -26.73
C ALA A 17 -63.28 15.35 -27.99
N GLN A 18 -64.20 16.29 -27.99
CA GLN A 18 -65.15 16.51 -29.08
C GLN A 18 -65.04 17.96 -29.57
N ASP A 19 -64.98 18.13 -30.88
CA ASP A 19 -65.11 19.43 -31.55
C ASP A 19 -66.07 19.28 -32.73
N GLU A 20 -67.14 20.08 -32.75
CA GLU A 20 -68.22 20.01 -33.74
C GLU A 20 -67.84 20.61 -35.10
N THR A 21 -66.77 21.42 -35.13
CA THR A 21 -66.45 22.28 -36.29
C THR A 21 -65.22 21.86 -37.06
N SER A 22 -64.07 21.79 -36.40
CA SER A 22 -62.75 21.63 -37.03
C SER A 22 -62.09 20.27 -36.74
N GLY A 23 -62.59 19.54 -35.74
CA GLY A 23 -62.01 18.30 -35.25
C GLY A 23 -60.78 18.51 -34.38
N ILE A 24 -60.35 17.44 -33.72
CA ILE A 24 -59.15 17.45 -32.88
C ILE A 24 -57.89 17.30 -33.75
N SER A 25 -56.89 18.16 -33.53
CA SER A 25 -55.61 18.11 -34.22
C SER A 25 -54.60 17.21 -33.49
N TYR A 26 -54.31 17.49 -32.22
CA TYR A 26 -53.36 16.71 -31.43
C TYR A 26 -53.59 16.92 -29.92
N TYR A 27 -52.93 16.09 -29.11
CA TYR A 27 -52.91 16.23 -27.66
C TYR A 27 -51.50 16.57 -27.19
N GLU A 28 -51.36 17.56 -26.30
CA GLU A 28 -50.13 17.78 -25.55
C GLU A 28 -50.26 17.04 -24.22
N ILE A 29 -49.44 16.00 -24.03
CA ILE A 29 -49.46 15.13 -22.85
C ILE A 29 -48.25 15.42 -21.98
N LYS A 30 -48.49 15.58 -20.68
CA LYS A 30 -47.45 15.69 -19.66
C LYS A 30 -47.74 14.69 -18.55
N ILE A 31 -46.77 13.83 -18.24
CA ILE A 31 -46.85 12.87 -17.14
C ILE A 31 -45.90 13.34 -16.04
N ASP A 32 -46.43 13.53 -14.85
CA ASP A 32 -45.73 14.08 -13.68
C ASP A 32 -45.00 15.40 -14.00
N ASN A 33 -43.73 15.48 -13.65
CA ASN A 33 -42.87 16.64 -13.89
C ASN A 33 -42.00 16.48 -15.15
N ASN A 34 -42.28 15.49 -16.00
CA ASN A 34 -41.53 15.30 -17.25
C ASN A 34 -41.89 16.39 -18.27
N GLU A 35 -41.09 16.48 -19.33
CA GLU A 35 -41.38 17.36 -20.46
C GLU A 35 -42.67 16.93 -21.15
N ALA A 36 -43.46 17.92 -21.59
CA ALA A 36 -44.66 17.67 -22.36
C ALA A 36 -44.28 17.25 -23.78
N PHE A 37 -45.07 16.37 -24.38
CA PHE A 37 -44.89 15.93 -25.76
C PHE A 37 -46.22 15.90 -26.49
N ASN A 38 -46.15 16.06 -27.81
CA ASN A 38 -47.34 15.97 -28.66
C ASN A 38 -47.62 14.51 -29.00
N TRP A 39 -48.87 14.11 -28.85
CA TRP A 39 -49.40 12.82 -29.26
C TRP A 39 -50.52 13.05 -30.27
N GLU A 40 -50.38 12.45 -31.44
CA GLU A 40 -51.42 12.40 -32.47
C GLU A 40 -52.19 11.11 -32.31
N ASP A 41 -53.51 11.22 -32.29
CA ASP A 41 -54.41 10.09 -32.15
C ASP A 41 -54.47 9.31 -33.46
N ASP A 42 -54.29 8.00 -33.39
CA ASP A 42 -54.37 7.08 -34.52
C ASP A 42 -55.82 6.68 -34.87
N GLY A 43 -56.80 7.27 -34.17
CA GLY A 43 -58.22 6.98 -34.30
C GLY A 43 -58.73 5.94 -33.30
N SER A 44 -57.84 5.38 -32.47
CA SER A 44 -58.24 4.50 -31.37
C SER A 44 -58.73 5.27 -30.14
N HIS A 45 -58.37 6.56 -30.04
CA HIS A 45 -58.57 7.38 -28.84
C HIS A 45 -57.90 6.79 -27.59
N GLN A 46 -56.91 5.90 -27.77
CA GLN A 46 -56.19 5.23 -26.68
C GLN A 46 -54.72 5.60 -26.67
N PHE A 47 -54.27 6.10 -25.52
CA PHE A 47 -52.87 6.38 -25.26
C PHE A 47 -52.34 5.44 -24.18
N GLU A 48 -51.16 4.87 -24.40
CA GLU A 48 -50.45 4.04 -23.41
C GLU A 48 -49.16 4.73 -22.98
N THR A 49 -48.95 4.82 -21.67
CA THR A 49 -47.71 5.40 -21.12
C THR A 49 -46.52 4.48 -21.35
N ALA A 50 -45.31 5.04 -21.32
CA ALA A 50 -44.11 4.25 -21.04
C ALA A 50 -44.22 3.57 -19.66
N ALA A 51 -43.34 2.60 -19.37
CA ALA A 51 -43.30 1.95 -18.07
C ALA A 51 -42.92 2.95 -16.97
N LEU A 52 -43.86 3.19 -16.05
CA LEU A 52 -43.70 4.09 -14.91
C LEU A 52 -43.28 3.29 -13.67
N PHE A 53 -42.59 3.97 -12.75
CA PHE A 53 -42.20 3.40 -11.46
C PHE A 53 -43.43 3.25 -10.53
N PRO A 54 -43.36 2.42 -9.47
CA PRO A 54 -44.40 2.41 -8.45
C PRO A 54 -44.50 3.74 -7.72
N GLY A 55 -45.73 4.19 -7.45
CA GLY A 55 -46.00 5.44 -6.77
C GLY A 55 -47.22 6.19 -7.31
N LYS A 56 -47.41 7.40 -6.80
CA LYS A 56 -48.44 8.32 -7.26
C LYS A 56 -47.96 9.06 -8.50
N HIS A 57 -48.84 9.14 -9.49
CA HIS A 57 -48.60 9.81 -10.75
C HIS A 57 -49.77 10.72 -11.09
N SER A 58 -49.48 11.70 -11.94
CA SER A 58 -50.48 12.59 -12.54
C SER A 58 -50.25 12.68 -14.04
N ILE A 59 -51.33 12.71 -14.79
CA ILE A 59 -51.30 13.01 -16.22
C ILE A 59 -52.09 14.31 -16.44
N PHE A 60 -51.45 15.26 -17.12
CA PHE A 60 -52.04 16.51 -17.57
C PHE A 60 -52.07 16.49 -19.09
N VAL A 61 -53.26 16.71 -19.66
CA VAL A 61 -53.45 16.64 -21.11
C VAL A 61 -54.16 17.89 -21.60
N LYS A 62 -53.64 18.50 -22.66
CA LYS A 62 -54.36 19.50 -23.45
C LYS A 62 -54.77 18.89 -24.79
N ALA A 63 -56.03 19.01 -25.18
CA ALA A 63 -56.49 18.71 -26.54
C ALA A 63 -56.51 20.00 -27.35
N PHE A 64 -55.89 20.01 -28.53
CA PHE A 64 -55.88 21.14 -29.46
C PHE A 64 -56.74 20.81 -30.69
N ASP A 65 -57.60 21.74 -31.10
CA ASP A 65 -58.35 21.65 -32.36
C ASP A 65 -57.51 22.15 -33.56
N GLN A 66 -58.03 22.04 -34.79
CA GLN A 66 -57.32 22.51 -35.98
C GLN A 66 -57.26 24.05 -36.08
N ALA A 67 -58.05 24.78 -35.28
CA ALA A 67 -58.05 26.24 -35.21
C ALA A 67 -57.08 26.79 -34.13
N GLY A 68 -56.46 25.92 -33.33
CA GLY A 68 -55.54 26.27 -32.25
C GLY A 68 -56.19 26.54 -30.90
N ASN A 69 -57.49 26.28 -30.73
CA ASN A 69 -58.14 26.33 -29.42
C ASN A 69 -57.80 25.07 -28.63
N TRP A 70 -57.82 25.16 -27.30
CA TRP A 70 -57.50 24.04 -26.45
C TRP A 70 -58.32 23.96 -25.16
N LEU A 71 -58.47 22.73 -24.68
CA LEU A 71 -59.00 22.40 -23.36
C LEU A 71 -58.03 21.49 -22.64
N ALA A 72 -57.99 21.57 -21.31
CA ALA A 72 -57.08 20.79 -20.49
C ALA A 72 -57.82 19.97 -19.44
N ASN A 73 -57.29 18.78 -19.13
CA ASN A 73 -57.76 17.96 -18.03
C ASN A 73 -56.58 17.28 -17.31
N THR A 74 -56.80 16.94 -16.04
CA THR A 74 -55.82 16.25 -15.19
C THR A 74 -56.44 15.01 -14.60
N ALA A 75 -55.68 13.92 -14.56
CA ALA A 75 -56.05 12.72 -13.81
C ALA A 75 -54.89 12.27 -12.92
N GLU A 76 -55.23 11.82 -11.71
CA GLU A 76 -54.28 11.22 -10.78
C GLU A 76 -54.49 9.71 -10.72
N PHE A 77 -53.40 8.96 -10.61
CA PHE A 77 -53.43 7.51 -10.48
C PHE A 77 -52.26 7.02 -9.63
N ASN A 78 -52.39 5.81 -9.09
CA ASN A 78 -51.35 5.17 -8.30
C ASN A 78 -50.97 3.84 -8.95
N ILE A 79 -49.67 3.56 -9.00
CA ILE A 79 -49.12 2.26 -9.38
C ILE A 79 -48.64 1.58 -8.10
N GLU A 80 -49.29 0.48 -7.74
CA GLU A 80 -48.90 -0.31 -6.58
C GLU A 80 -47.61 -1.09 -6.87
N PRO A 81 -46.65 -1.11 -5.94
CA PRO A 81 -45.44 -1.91 -6.13
C PRO A 81 -45.75 -3.40 -5.99
N LEU A 82 -45.00 -4.22 -6.71
CA LEU A 82 -44.89 -5.64 -6.37
C LEU A 82 -44.28 -5.80 -4.97
N LYS A 83 -44.50 -6.94 -4.33
CA LYS A 83 -43.83 -7.27 -3.07
C LYS A 83 -42.31 -7.33 -3.27
N ALA A 84 -41.57 -6.65 -2.41
CA ALA A 84 -40.11 -6.67 -2.45
C ALA A 84 -39.57 -8.10 -2.26
N PRO A 85 -38.48 -8.48 -2.96
CA PRO A 85 -37.78 -9.74 -2.70
C PRO A 85 -37.34 -9.85 -1.24
N ALA A 86 -37.52 -11.02 -0.65
CA ALA A 86 -37.05 -11.31 0.71
C ALA A 86 -35.76 -12.12 0.64
N VAL A 87 -34.68 -11.57 1.18
CA VAL A 87 -33.40 -12.29 1.30
C VAL A 87 -33.50 -13.30 2.44
N THR A 88 -33.15 -14.55 2.16
CA THR A 88 -33.29 -15.68 3.11
C THR A 88 -31.95 -16.16 3.63
N ASP A 89 -30.88 -16.09 2.83
CA ASP A 89 -29.56 -16.59 3.22
C ASP A 89 -28.43 -15.80 2.56
N TYR A 90 -27.45 -15.38 3.37
CA TYR A 90 -26.20 -14.78 2.93
C TYR A 90 -25.18 -14.78 4.08
N LYS A 91 -23.90 -14.71 3.73
CA LYS A 91 -22.81 -14.57 4.71
C LYS A 91 -22.62 -13.10 5.06
N LYS A 92 -22.68 -12.76 6.35
CA LYS A 92 -22.42 -11.39 6.85
C LYS A 92 -20.96 -10.98 6.77
N SER A 93 -20.04 -11.94 6.69
CA SER A 93 -18.61 -11.68 6.52
C SER A 93 -17.96 -12.70 5.60
N LEU A 94 -17.04 -12.22 4.77
CA LEU A 94 -16.27 -12.98 3.78
C LEU A 94 -14.80 -12.57 3.83
N SER A 95 -13.93 -13.34 3.18
CA SER A 95 -12.54 -12.98 2.95
C SER A 95 -12.32 -12.50 1.51
N SER A 96 -11.33 -11.64 1.29
CA SER A 96 -10.93 -11.18 -0.04
C SER A 96 -10.61 -12.37 -0.95
N GLY A 97 -11.21 -12.45 -2.13
CA GLY A 97 -11.11 -13.59 -3.05
C GLY A 97 -12.25 -14.61 -2.92
N ASP A 98 -13.11 -14.50 -1.90
CA ASP A 98 -14.28 -15.36 -1.76
C ASP A 98 -15.33 -15.08 -2.85
N VAL A 99 -16.28 -16.01 -2.98
CA VAL A 99 -17.47 -15.83 -3.81
C VAL A 99 -18.59 -15.29 -2.93
N LEU A 100 -19.19 -14.18 -3.34
CA LEU A 100 -20.37 -13.62 -2.67
C LEU A 100 -21.62 -14.22 -3.27
N THR A 101 -22.43 -14.85 -2.43
CA THR A 101 -23.72 -15.45 -2.80
C THR A 101 -24.82 -14.96 -1.86
N VAL A 102 -25.95 -14.59 -2.44
CA VAL A 102 -27.17 -14.21 -1.72
C VAL A 102 -28.34 -15.00 -2.28
N LYS A 103 -29.11 -15.62 -1.40
CA LYS A 103 -30.34 -16.33 -1.76
C LYS A 103 -31.55 -15.60 -1.20
N GLY A 104 -32.66 -15.71 -1.89
CA GLY A 104 -33.91 -15.13 -1.46
C GLY A 104 -35.11 -15.73 -2.18
N VAL A 105 -36.27 -15.16 -1.86
CA VAL A 105 -37.57 -15.53 -2.43
C VAL A 105 -38.31 -14.30 -2.94
N THR A 106 -39.04 -14.47 -4.02
CA THR A 106 -39.89 -13.48 -4.68
C THR A 106 -41.03 -14.18 -5.42
N TYR A 107 -41.57 -13.59 -6.50
CA TYR A 107 -42.53 -14.24 -7.39
C TYR A 107 -41.83 -15.28 -8.28
N GLY A 108 -42.58 -16.29 -8.75
CA GLY A 108 -42.07 -17.31 -9.65
C GLY A 108 -41.84 -16.80 -11.07
N SER A 109 -40.76 -17.25 -11.72
CA SER A 109 -40.45 -16.98 -13.13
C SER A 109 -40.42 -15.49 -13.50
N ILE A 110 -39.83 -14.66 -12.63
CA ILE A 110 -39.63 -13.24 -12.87
C ILE A 110 -38.15 -12.87 -12.74
N LYS A 111 -37.81 -11.64 -13.12
CA LYS A 111 -36.46 -11.10 -12.96
C LYS A 111 -36.29 -10.49 -11.58
N VAL A 112 -35.13 -10.73 -10.99
CA VAL A 112 -34.65 -10.08 -9.77
C VAL A 112 -33.42 -9.26 -10.14
N VAL A 113 -33.49 -7.97 -9.86
CA VAL A 113 -32.40 -7.04 -10.10
C VAL A 113 -31.65 -6.82 -8.79
N ALA A 114 -30.37 -7.20 -8.78
CA ALA A 114 -29.46 -7.00 -7.66
C ALA A 114 -28.67 -5.69 -7.85
N LEU A 115 -28.72 -4.82 -6.85
CA LEU A 115 -27.91 -3.61 -6.77
C LEU A 115 -26.80 -3.85 -5.75
N VAL A 116 -25.56 -3.70 -6.20
CA VAL A 116 -24.36 -3.97 -5.41
C VAL A 116 -23.56 -2.69 -5.32
N GLN A 117 -23.33 -2.22 -4.09
CA GLN A 117 -22.49 -1.07 -3.80
C GLN A 117 -21.33 -1.52 -2.90
N LYS A 118 -20.09 -1.30 -3.35
CA LYS A 118 -18.90 -1.47 -2.51
C LYS A 118 -18.55 -0.13 -1.88
N ASP A 119 -18.54 -0.06 -0.56
CA ASP A 119 -18.31 1.12 0.26
C ASP A 119 -19.20 2.31 -0.15
N LYS A 120 -18.65 3.25 -0.93
CA LYS A 120 -19.35 4.41 -1.51
C LYS A 120 -19.10 4.56 -3.01
N GLU A 121 -18.64 3.50 -3.64
CA GLU A 121 -18.47 3.44 -5.09
C GLU A 121 -19.83 3.46 -5.81
N GLU A 122 -19.75 3.53 -7.14
CA GLU A 122 -20.92 3.45 -8.01
C GLU A 122 -21.69 2.13 -7.82
N ILE A 123 -23.01 2.21 -7.92
CA ILE A 123 -23.88 1.05 -7.78
C ILE A 123 -23.81 0.23 -9.07
N LYS A 124 -23.40 -1.03 -8.95
CA LYS A 124 -23.44 -2.00 -10.05
C LYS A 124 -24.76 -2.77 -10.02
N THR A 125 -25.34 -2.98 -11.19
CA THR A 125 -26.62 -3.68 -11.35
C THR A 125 -26.42 -5.00 -12.05
N TYR A 126 -27.01 -6.06 -11.49
CA TYR A 126 -27.03 -7.40 -12.05
C TYR A 126 -28.45 -7.93 -12.11
N THR A 127 -28.73 -8.85 -13.02
CA THR A 127 -30.06 -9.47 -13.15
C THR A 127 -29.93 -10.98 -13.06
N VAL A 128 -30.82 -11.59 -12.29
CA VAL A 128 -30.97 -13.04 -12.14
C VAL A 128 -32.45 -13.39 -12.28
N ASP A 129 -32.77 -14.55 -12.83
CA ASP A 129 -34.16 -15.03 -12.91
C ASP A 129 -34.50 -15.88 -11.67
N SER A 130 -35.73 -15.77 -11.18
CA SER A 130 -36.27 -16.68 -10.16
C SER A 130 -36.79 -17.98 -10.79
N ASP A 131 -36.78 -19.06 -10.02
CA ASP A 131 -37.39 -20.34 -10.41
C ASP A 131 -38.94 -20.27 -10.39
N GLN A 132 -39.62 -21.38 -10.66
CA GLN A 132 -41.08 -21.44 -10.69
C GLN A 132 -41.72 -21.18 -9.33
N GLU A 133 -41.02 -21.55 -8.26
CA GLU A 133 -41.42 -21.37 -6.87
C GLU A 133 -41.07 -19.97 -6.33
N GLY A 134 -40.28 -19.19 -7.07
CA GLY A 134 -39.86 -17.84 -6.73
C GLY A 134 -38.56 -17.74 -5.96
N ASN A 135 -37.80 -18.83 -5.81
CA ASN A 135 -36.46 -18.77 -5.23
C ASN A 135 -35.47 -18.19 -6.25
N PHE A 136 -34.51 -17.41 -5.76
CA PHE A 136 -33.40 -16.92 -6.57
C PHE A 136 -32.08 -17.05 -5.81
N SER A 137 -30.99 -17.20 -6.58
CA SER A 137 -29.63 -17.24 -6.06
C SER A 137 -28.74 -16.30 -6.86
N PHE A 138 -28.44 -15.15 -6.28
CA PHE A 138 -27.49 -14.19 -6.84
C PHE A 138 -26.06 -14.58 -6.46
N ILE A 139 -25.17 -14.63 -7.46
CA ILE A 139 -23.73 -14.81 -7.28
C ILE A 139 -23.04 -13.61 -7.91
N LEU A 140 -22.21 -12.90 -7.15
CA LEU A 140 -21.41 -11.81 -7.69
C LEU A 140 -20.36 -12.40 -8.67
N PRO A 141 -20.32 -11.96 -9.94
CA PRO A 141 -19.39 -12.52 -10.92
C PRO A 141 -17.92 -12.30 -10.56
N ASP A 142 -17.62 -11.10 -10.04
CA ASP A 142 -16.27 -10.74 -9.61
C ASP A 142 -15.99 -11.28 -8.21
N LYS A 143 -14.73 -11.65 -7.98
CA LYS A 143 -14.24 -11.97 -6.63
C LYS A 143 -14.33 -10.75 -5.74
N VAL A 144 -14.81 -10.95 -4.51
CA VAL A 144 -14.90 -9.83 -3.56
C VAL A 144 -13.52 -9.39 -3.12
N GLN A 145 -13.31 -8.08 -3.11
CA GLN A 145 -12.14 -7.44 -2.52
C GLN A 145 -12.48 -6.93 -1.12
N ASN A 146 -11.46 -6.69 -0.29
CA ASN A 146 -11.61 -6.03 1.01
C ASN A 146 -12.50 -4.77 0.92
N GLY A 147 -13.44 -4.63 1.85
CA GLY A 147 -14.42 -3.52 1.90
C GLY A 147 -15.81 -3.95 2.38
N ILE A 148 -16.74 -3.00 2.42
CA ILE A 148 -18.12 -3.21 2.84
C ILE A 148 -19.03 -3.29 1.61
N TYR A 149 -19.72 -4.41 1.40
CA TYR A 149 -20.68 -4.55 0.31
C TYR A 149 -22.09 -4.36 0.84
N SER A 150 -22.84 -3.45 0.24
CA SER A 150 -24.28 -3.27 0.46
C SER A 150 -25.05 -3.81 -0.74
N LEU A 151 -25.92 -4.79 -0.51
CA LEU A 151 -26.73 -5.41 -1.55
C LEU A 151 -28.22 -5.28 -1.25
N TRP A 152 -28.99 -4.86 -2.24
CA TRP A 152 -30.45 -4.87 -2.18
C TRP A 152 -31.03 -5.27 -3.53
N PHE A 153 -32.29 -5.69 -3.51
CA PHE A 153 -32.91 -6.35 -4.65
C PHE A 153 -34.27 -5.74 -4.94
N TYR A 154 -34.67 -5.68 -6.21
CA TYR A 154 -36.07 -5.46 -6.58
C TYR A 154 -36.50 -6.47 -7.64
N ALA A 155 -37.78 -6.81 -7.62
CA ALA A 155 -38.41 -7.68 -8.59
C ALA A 155 -38.89 -6.90 -9.81
N LEU A 156 -38.80 -7.52 -10.98
CA LEU A 156 -39.29 -7.02 -12.26
C LEU A 156 -40.06 -8.16 -12.95
N ASP A 157 -41.36 -7.98 -13.13
CA ASP A 157 -42.18 -8.96 -13.85
C ASP A 157 -42.05 -8.82 -15.39
N ASN A 158 -42.68 -9.74 -16.12
CA ASN A 158 -42.67 -9.74 -17.58
C ASN A 158 -43.43 -8.55 -18.22
N ARG A 159 -44.06 -7.69 -17.40
CA ARG A 159 -44.85 -6.51 -17.81
C ARG A 159 -44.14 -5.22 -17.39
N ASP A 160 -42.84 -5.29 -17.08
CA ASP A 160 -42.02 -4.19 -16.58
C ASP A 160 -42.48 -3.61 -15.22
N SER A 161 -43.37 -4.30 -14.50
CA SER A 161 -43.86 -3.91 -13.18
C SER A 161 -42.79 -4.18 -12.13
N ARG A 162 -42.58 -3.23 -11.21
CA ARG A 162 -41.46 -3.25 -10.27
C ARG A 162 -41.93 -3.39 -8.83
N SER A 163 -41.13 -4.06 -8.01
CA SER A 163 -41.26 -3.93 -6.56
C SER A 163 -40.55 -2.68 -6.05
N LEU A 164 -40.82 -2.34 -4.79
CA LEU A 164 -39.86 -1.53 -4.03
C LEU A 164 -38.56 -2.32 -3.79
N PRO A 165 -37.43 -1.62 -3.58
CA PRO A 165 -36.20 -2.26 -3.13
C PRO A 165 -36.37 -3.00 -1.81
N SER A 166 -35.69 -4.14 -1.66
CA SER A 166 -35.52 -4.85 -0.40
C SER A 166 -34.68 -4.03 0.58
N GLU A 167 -34.65 -4.47 1.84
CA GLU A 167 -33.67 -3.98 2.80
C GLU A 167 -32.23 -4.24 2.30
N LYS A 168 -31.31 -3.37 2.73
CA LYS A 168 -29.88 -3.51 2.41
C LYS A 168 -29.25 -4.61 3.26
N ASN A 169 -28.63 -5.57 2.60
CA ASN A 169 -27.84 -6.64 3.18
C ASN A 169 -26.38 -6.21 3.17
N ILE A 170 -25.79 -6.06 4.35
CA ILE A 170 -24.42 -5.57 4.51
C ILE A 170 -23.49 -6.76 4.75
N ILE A 171 -22.42 -6.82 3.96
CA ILE A 171 -21.42 -7.90 3.99
C ILE A 171 -20.04 -7.27 4.16
N GLU A 172 -19.36 -7.63 5.25
CA GLU A 172 -17.99 -7.18 5.53
C GLU A 172 -16.98 -8.16 4.92
N VAL A 173 -16.20 -7.70 3.94
CA VAL A 173 -15.15 -8.49 3.31
C VAL A 173 -13.81 -8.10 3.92
N LYS A 174 -13.17 -9.04 4.60
CA LYS A 174 -11.89 -8.86 5.29
C LYS A 174 -10.72 -9.20 4.36
N PRO A 175 -9.55 -8.59 4.52
CA PRO A 175 -8.37 -8.98 3.74
C PRO A 175 -7.97 -10.42 4.06
N THR A 176 -7.49 -11.17 3.06
CA THR A 176 -6.91 -12.49 3.28
C THR A 176 -5.51 -12.36 3.86
N GLN A 177 -5.16 -13.21 4.83
CA GLN A 177 -3.87 -13.19 5.52
C GLN A 177 -2.66 -13.45 4.58
N LEU A 178 -2.91 -13.90 3.35
CA LEU A 178 -1.90 -14.19 2.33
C LEU A 178 -1.39 -12.94 1.58
N GLU A 179 -2.14 -11.83 1.55
CA GLU A 179 -1.67 -10.59 0.93
C GLU A 179 -0.54 -9.92 1.72
N SER A 180 -0.34 -10.30 2.99
CA SER A 180 0.81 -9.89 3.81
C SER A 180 2.14 -10.52 3.39
N ALA A 181 2.12 -11.64 2.64
CA ALA A 181 3.34 -12.39 2.30
C ALA A 181 3.96 -11.96 0.94
N GLY A 182 3.14 -11.47 0.01
CA GLY A 182 3.56 -11.22 -1.38
C GLY A 182 4.19 -9.85 -1.66
N PHE A 183 3.93 -8.84 -0.82
CA PHE A 183 4.34 -7.45 -1.10
C PHE A 183 5.68 -7.01 -0.46
N TRP A 184 6.36 -7.87 0.31
CA TRP A 184 7.65 -7.47 0.90
C TRP A 184 8.85 -7.61 -0.04
N LEU A 185 8.72 -8.13 -1.27
CA LEU A 185 9.90 -8.31 -2.13
C LEU A 185 10.38 -7.04 -2.86
N SER A 186 9.51 -6.08 -3.18
CA SER A 186 9.92 -4.92 -3.98
C SER A 186 10.76 -3.92 -3.18
N ASP A 187 10.36 -3.64 -1.93
CA ASP A 187 11.03 -2.62 -1.11
C ASP A 187 12.26 -3.18 -0.39
N VAL A 188 12.23 -4.47 -0.02
CA VAL A 188 13.35 -5.13 0.66
C VAL A 188 14.57 -5.23 -0.26
N LEU A 189 14.38 -5.41 -1.57
CA LEU A 189 15.49 -5.51 -2.51
C LEU A 189 16.26 -4.18 -2.64
N SER A 190 15.56 -3.05 -2.57
CA SER A 190 16.15 -1.70 -2.63
C SER A 190 17.05 -1.40 -1.42
N ILE A 191 16.81 -2.02 -0.27
CA ILE A 191 17.59 -1.82 0.97
C ILE A 191 18.68 -2.88 1.11
N ILE A 192 18.38 -4.14 0.78
CA ILE A 192 19.33 -5.26 0.97
C ILE A 192 20.52 -5.16 0.01
N VAL A 193 20.29 -4.83 -1.26
CA VAL A 193 21.37 -4.72 -2.25
C VAL A 193 22.44 -3.68 -1.86
N PRO A 194 22.09 -2.42 -1.51
CA PRO A 194 23.10 -1.46 -1.05
C PRO A 194 23.70 -1.84 0.30
N LEU A 195 22.96 -2.47 1.21
CA LEU A 195 23.50 -2.93 2.51
C LEU A 195 24.60 -3.99 2.31
N ILE A 196 24.38 -4.98 1.42
CA ILE A 196 25.38 -6.00 1.09
C ILE A 196 26.61 -5.34 0.45
N ALA A 197 26.41 -4.40 -0.48
CA ALA A 197 27.52 -3.66 -1.09
C ALA A 197 28.36 -2.90 -0.05
N LEU A 198 27.70 -2.31 0.96
CA LEU A 198 28.34 -1.56 2.04
C LEU A 198 29.13 -2.48 2.97
N ILE A 199 28.61 -3.68 3.28
CA ILE A 199 29.31 -4.70 4.06
C ILE A 199 30.57 -5.18 3.32
N ILE A 200 30.47 -5.46 2.01
CA ILE A 200 31.62 -5.87 1.18
C ILE A 200 32.68 -4.76 1.16
N LEU A 201 32.26 -3.50 1.00
CA LEU A 201 33.17 -2.35 1.03
C LEU A 201 33.87 -2.21 2.39
N LEU A 202 33.14 -2.39 3.50
CA LEU A 202 33.70 -2.36 4.85
C LEU A 202 34.77 -3.45 5.04
N ILE A 203 34.48 -4.68 4.59
CA ILE A 203 35.44 -5.81 4.65
C ILE A 203 36.72 -5.47 3.86
N LEU A 204 36.60 -4.89 2.66
CA LEU A 204 37.74 -4.48 1.85
C LEU A 204 38.59 -3.39 2.53
N VAL A 205 37.95 -2.42 3.19
CA VAL A 205 38.65 -1.36 3.95
C VAL A 205 39.41 -1.96 5.13
N ILE A 206 38.78 -2.88 5.88
CA ILE A 206 39.42 -3.57 7.01
C ILE A 206 40.63 -4.38 6.52
N LEU A 207 40.46 -5.18 5.45
CA LEU A 207 41.55 -5.98 4.88
C LEU A 207 42.73 -5.11 4.42
N ARG A 208 42.46 -3.99 3.72
CA ARG A 208 43.52 -3.06 3.30
C ARG A 208 44.19 -2.36 4.47
N GLY A 209 43.42 -1.93 5.47
CA GLY A 209 43.94 -1.34 6.69
C GLY A 209 44.87 -2.30 7.42
N TRP A 210 44.43 -3.56 7.59
CA TRP A 210 45.20 -4.59 8.27
C TRP A 210 46.48 -4.94 7.50
N HIS A 211 46.42 -5.02 6.17
CA HIS A 211 47.60 -5.22 5.34
C HIS A 211 48.61 -4.07 5.48
N LYS A 212 48.14 -2.81 5.45
CA LYS A 212 49.01 -1.62 5.61
C LYS A 212 49.67 -1.58 6.99
N ILE A 213 48.92 -1.87 8.05
CA ILE A 213 49.44 -1.93 9.42
C ILE A 213 50.49 -3.04 9.55
N ASN A 214 50.22 -4.24 9.00
CA ASN A 214 51.18 -5.34 9.03
C ASN A 214 52.47 -5.01 8.28
N MET A 215 52.40 -4.24 7.18
CA MET A 215 53.59 -3.78 6.48
C MET A 215 54.39 -2.75 7.30
N LEU A 216 53.72 -1.82 7.97
CA LEU A 216 54.36 -0.84 8.85
C LEU A 216 55.04 -1.52 10.05
N LYS A 217 54.36 -2.47 10.72
CA LYS A 217 54.92 -3.28 11.80
C LYS A 217 56.20 -4.01 11.36
N LYS A 218 56.21 -4.59 10.16
CA LYS A 218 57.40 -5.26 9.60
C LYS A 218 58.57 -4.30 9.36
N LYS A 219 58.32 -3.10 8.84
CA LYS A 219 59.38 -2.10 8.59
C LYS A 219 59.97 -1.59 9.90
N LEU A 220 59.11 -1.32 10.89
CA LEU A 220 59.52 -0.76 12.17
C LEU A 220 60.37 -1.75 12.98
N ARG A 221 60.01 -3.05 13.01
CA ARG A 221 60.86 -4.08 13.63
C ARG A 221 62.26 -4.16 13.02
N LYS A 222 62.37 -3.99 11.70
CA LYS A 222 63.66 -3.99 11.02
C LYS A 222 64.51 -2.78 11.43
N GLU A 223 63.88 -1.60 11.50
CA GLU A 223 64.57 -0.36 11.92
C GLU A 223 64.98 -0.41 13.40
N VAL A 224 64.15 -0.97 14.29
CA VAL A 224 64.47 -1.17 15.72
C VAL A 224 65.65 -2.13 15.90
N PHE A 225 65.66 -3.26 15.18
CA PHE A 225 66.79 -4.21 15.20
C PHE A 225 68.10 -3.60 14.66
N GLU A 226 68.03 -2.79 13.60
CA GLU A 226 69.21 -2.09 13.07
C GLU A 226 69.73 -1.01 14.03
N ALA A 227 68.83 -0.31 14.73
CA ALA A 227 69.18 0.69 15.73
C ALA A 227 69.84 0.06 16.97
N GLU A 228 69.28 -1.04 17.48
CA GLU A 228 69.83 -1.81 18.60
C GLU A 228 71.26 -2.29 18.30
N LYS A 229 71.47 -2.91 17.13
CA LYS A 229 72.78 -3.39 16.70
C LYS A 229 73.79 -2.25 16.56
N THR A 230 73.35 -1.08 16.09
CA THR A 230 74.21 0.10 15.94
C THR A 230 74.57 0.70 17.30
N ALA A 231 73.61 0.77 18.22
CA ALA A 231 73.84 1.23 19.60
C ALA A 231 74.86 0.33 20.30
N HIS A 232 74.67 -0.99 20.25
CA HIS A 232 75.58 -1.96 20.88
C HIS A 232 77.01 -1.83 20.34
N LYS A 233 77.16 -1.65 19.02
CA LYS A 233 78.48 -1.41 18.40
C LYS A 233 79.10 -0.09 18.88
N ALA A 234 78.32 0.99 18.96
CA ALA A 234 78.81 2.29 19.41
C ALA A 234 79.27 2.25 20.88
N PHE A 235 78.53 1.58 21.76
CA PHE A 235 78.92 1.38 23.15
C PHE A 235 80.15 0.48 23.29
N ALA A 236 80.27 -0.57 22.47
CA ALA A 236 81.47 -1.41 22.43
C ALA A 236 82.72 -0.61 22.02
N ASP A 237 82.63 0.22 20.98
CA ASP A 237 83.73 1.09 20.53
C ASP A 237 84.08 2.13 21.60
N LEU A 238 83.08 2.72 22.26
CA LEU A 238 83.25 3.67 23.36
C LEU A 238 83.94 3.03 24.56
N ARG A 239 83.58 1.79 24.90
CA ARG A 239 84.23 0.99 25.95
C ARG A 239 85.70 0.74 25.66
N VAL A 240 86.06 0.44 24.41
CA VAL A 240 87.47 0.28 24.01
C VAL A 240 88.23 1.59 24.22
N GLN A 241 87.72 2.71 23.72
CA GLN A 241 88.36 4.03 23.86
C GLN A 241 88.51 4.45 25.33
N VAL A 242 87.46 4.25 26.13
CA VAL A 242 87.47 4.57 27.56
C VAL A 242 88.46 3.67 28.31
N SER A 243 88.52 2.38 27.98
CA SER A 243 89.50 1.46 28.58
C SER A 243 90.95 1.85 28.28
N GLU A 244 91.23 2.40 27.09
CA GLU A 244 92.54 2.93 26.73
C GLU A 244 92.88 4.20 27.52
N GLN A 245 91.93 5.13 27.67
CA GLN A 245 92.11 6.33 28.49
C GLN A 245 92.34 5.98 29.97
N VAL A 246 91.59 5.02 30.51
CA VAL A 246 91.77 4.50 31.87
C VAL A 246 93.16 3.87 32.04
N LYS A 247 93.65 3.09 31.07
CA LYS A 247 95.02 2.53 31.10
C LYS A 247 96.10 3.60 31.09
N ILE A 248 95.91 4.70 30.35
CA ILE A 248 96.84 5.84 30.33
C ILE A 248 96.89 6.50 31.71
N LEU A 249 95.72 6.78 32.30
CA LEU A 249 95.60 7.36 33.63
C LEU A 249 96.16 6.44 34.72
N GLN A 250 95.96 5.12 34.60
CA GLN A 250 96.53 4.13 35.51
C GLN A 250 98.05 4.00 35.38
N ARG A 251 98.63 4.11 34.18
CA ARG A 251 100.09 4.19 34.02
C ARG A 251 100.67 5.47 34.62
N ALA A 252 99.93 6.58 34.56
CA ALA A 252 100.32 7.83 35.21
C ALA A 252 100.24 7.72 36.75
N SER A 253 99.25 7.00 37.29
CA SER A 253 99.06 6.79 38.73
C SER A 253 100.17 5.98 39.40
N VAL A 254 100.79 5.07 38.65
CA VAL A 254 101.94 4.28 39.13
C VAL A 254 103.21 5.14 39.25
N ARG A 255 103.33 6.20 38.45
CA ARG A 255 104.53 7.07 38.39
C ARG A 255 104.42 8.32 39.26
N ARG A 256 103.20 8.80 39.54
CA ARG A 256 102.93 9.98 40.38
C ARG A 256 101.60 9.83 41.10
N LYS A 257 101.45 10.48 42.26
CA LYS A 257 100.16 10.53 42.97
C LYS A 257 99.14 11.29 42.11
N LEU A 258 98.05 10.62 41.74
CA LEU A 258 96.96 11.22 40.97
C LEU A 258 96.35 12.41 41.72
N THR A 259 95.86 13.39 40.96
CA THR A 259 95.06 14.48 41.53
C THR A 259 93.70 13.95 41.99
N ARG A 260 93.02 14.69 42.87
CA ARG A 260 91.69 14.31 43.38
C ARG A 260 90.66 14.16 42.24
N GLU A 261 90.80 14.95 41.18
CA GLU A 261 89.93 14.91 40.00
C GLU A 261 90.24 13.70 39.11
N GLU A 262 91.51 13.38 38.86
CA GLU A 262 91.91 12.20 38.07
C GLU A 262 91.45 10.88 38.70
N SER A 263 91.52 10.76 40.04
CA SER A 263 91.04 9.58 40.77
C SER A 263 89.52 9.42 40.72
N LYS A 264 88.79 10.55 40.74
CA LYS A 264 87.32 10.56 40.63
C LYS A 264 86.86 10.12 39.24
N VAL A 265 87.48 10.66 38.19
CA VAL A 265 87.22 10.29 36.79
C VAL A 265 87.48 8.81 36.55
N LEU A 266 88.58 8.26 37.06
CA LEU A 266 88.94 6.85 36.87
C LEU A 266 87.92 5.88 37.50
N LYS A 267 87.24 6.30 38.58
CA LYS A 267 86.20 5.51 39.24
C LYS A 267 84.84 5.66 38.55
N GLU A 268 84.48 6.86 38.10
CA GLU A 268 83.17 7.15 37.49
C GLU A 268 83.06 6.67 36.03
N LEU A 269 84.14 6.74 35.22
CA LEU A 269 84.06 6.45 33.78
C LEU A 269 83.73 4.98 33.45
N GLY A 270 84.09 4.04 34.32
CA GLY A 270 83.83 2.61 34.11
C GLY A 270 82.45 2.14 34.56
N GLU A 271 81.90 2.74 35.63
CA GLU A 271 80.59 2.35 36.19
C GLU A 271 79.41 2.92 35.39
N HIS A 272 79.57 4.08 34.76
CA HIS A 272 78.47 4.74 34.04
C HIS A 272 78.20 4.17 32.64
N ILE A 273 79.21 3.64 31.93
CA ILE A 273 79.03 3.14 30.55
C ILE A 273 78.13 1.90 30.50
N ASP A 274 78.31 0.96 31.43
CA ASP A 274 77.47 -0.25 31.48
C ASP A 274 76.02 0.10 31.85
N THR A 275 75.83 1.10 32.71
CA THR A 275 74.51 1.58 33.13
C THR A 275 73.80 2.32 31.97
N ASP A 276 74.53 3.14 31.23
CA ASP A 276 74.00 3.92 30.11
C ASP A 276 73.68 3.02 28.90
N GLU A 277 74.52 2.01 28.61
CA GLU A 277 74.24 1.02 27.57
C GLU A 277 72.95 0.24 27.88
N GLN A 278 72.80 -0.26 29.11
CA GLN A 278 71.61 -1.00 29.52
C GLN A 278 70.35 -0.13 29.47
N SER A 279 70.44 1.14 29.86
CA SER A 279 69.30 2.05 29.79
C SER A 279 68.85 2.30 28.35
N VAL A 280 69.78 2.46 27.40
CA VAL A 280 69.45 2.71 25.99
C VAL A 280 68.93 1.46 25.30
N ILE A 281 69.51 0.28 25.55
CA ILE A 281 69.04 -0.99 24.99
C ILE A 281 67.61 -1.29 25.49
N LYS A 282 67.37 -1.10 26.79
CA LYS A 282 66.03 -1.32 27.39
C LYS A 282 64.97 -0.42 26.76
N GLU A 283 65.27 0.84 26.51
CA GLU A 283 64.32 1.77 25.86
C GLU A 283 64.01 1.36 24.40
N ILE A 284 64.99 0.79 23.69
CA ILE A 284 64.80 0.26 22.32
C ILE A 284 63.96 -1.02 22.34
N GLU A 285 64.18 -1.90 23.32
CA GLU A 285 63.41 -3.14 23.54
C GLU A 285 61.94 -2.83 23.90
N ASP A 286 61.70 -1.84 24.76
CA ASP A 286 60.36 -1.37 25.11
C ASP A 286 59.58 -0.85 23.87
N ILE A 287 60.27 -0.23 22.91
CA ILE A 287 59.68 0.18 21.62
C ILE A 287 59.35 -1.04 20.74
N GLU A 288 60.17 -2.09 20.75
CA GLU A 288 59.88 -3.34 20.01
C GLU A 288 58.62 -4.03 20.55
N ASP A 289 58.49 -4.10 21.88
CA ASP A 289 57.38 -4.76 22.55
C ASP A 289 56.04 -4.03 22.36
N GLN A 290 56.05 -2.69 22.27
CA GLN A 290 54.86 -1.91 21.92
C GLN A 290 54.37 -2.12 20.48
N VAL A 291 55.23 -2.66 19.61
CA VAL A 291 54.97 -2.87 18.18
C VAL A 291 54.52 -4.31 17.87
N LYS A 292 54.58 -5.21 18.86
CA LYS A 292 54.02 -6.58 18.76
C LYS A 292 52.51 -6.55 18.47
#